data_AF-A0A846E4E9-F1
#
_entry.id   AF-A0A846E4E9-F1
#
_cell.length_a   1.000
_cell.length_b   1.000
_cell.length_c   1.000
_cell.angle_alpha   90.00
_cell.angle_beta   90.00
_cell.angle_gamma   90.00
#
_symmetry.space_group_name_H-M   'P 1'
#
loop_
_entity.id
_entity.type
_entity.pdbx_description
1 polymer ?
#
loop_
_entity_poly.entity_id
_entity_poly.type
_entity_poly.pdbx_seq_one_letter_code
_entity_poly.pdbx_strand_id
1 'polypeptide(L)'
;TNGDILTSCQLVVANPNTPTEVLWQLGKEFPQQLLENPVLPLLFLERLNLINEIPTDTLVSLFNLETVPDYLQQGLLQANVWIREEFVENPNIQHFPLLRGTVTMS
;
A
#
# COMPACT_ATOMS: atom_id res chain seq x y z
N THR A 1 -1.47 -27.66 6.96
CA THR A 1 -2.68 -27.39 6.14
C THR A 1 -2.52 -26.06 5.43
N ASN A 2 -3.38 -25.71 4.46
CA ASN A 2 -3.32 -24.38 3.83
C ASN A 2 -3.50 -23.24 4.85
N GLY A 3 -4.23 -23.47 5.95
CA GLY A 3 -4.40 -22.48 7.02
C GLY A 3 -3.11 -22.14 7.77
N ASP A 4 -2.23 -23.12 7.99
CA ASP A 4 -0.95 -22.90 8.69
C ASP A 4 0.02 -22.04 7.85
N ILE A 5 -0.03 -22.21 6.53
CA ILE A 5 0.78 -21.44 5.58
C ILE A 5 0.30 -19.98 5.55
N LEU A 6 -1.01 -19.75 5.44
CA LEU A 6 -1.58 -18.40 5.43
C LEU A 6 -1.25 -17.65 6.73
N THR A 7 -1.38 -18.31 7.88
CA THR A 7 -1.02 -17.74 9.18
C THR A 7 0.46 -17.38 9.24
N SER A 8 1.33 -18.25 8.72
CA SER A 8 2.78 -18.00 8.69
C SER A 8 3.12 -16.78 7.83
N CYS A 9 2.51 -16.64 6.65
CA CYS A 9 2.72 -15.48 5.78
C CYS A 9 2.25 -14.17 6.43
N GLN A 10 1.10 -14.18 7.11
CA GLN A 10 0.61 -13.02 7.87
C GLN A 10 1.61 -12.57 8.94
N LEU A 11 2.20 -13.52 9.68
CA LEU A 11 3.23 -13.23 10.68
C LEU A 11 4.52 -12.68 10.06
N VAL A 12 4.91 -13.15 8.87
CA VAL A 12 6.05 -12.60 8.13
C VAL A 12 5.78 -11.16 7.73
N VAL A 13 4.60 -10.85 7.19
CA VAL A 13 4.26 -9.49 6.77
C VAL A 13 4.19 -8.52 7.96
N ALA A 14 3.70 -8.96 9.12
CA ALA A 14 3.63 -8.12 10.33
C ALA A 14 4.98 -7.94 11.06
N ASN A 15 6.02 -8.69 10.69
CA ASN A 15 7.32 -8.63 11.36
C ASN A 15 8.13 -7.39 10.90
N PRO A 16 8.55 -6.49 11.80
CA PRO A 16 9.30 -5.28 11.46
C PRO A 16 10.66 -5.54 10.80
N ASN A 17 11.24 -6.72 10.99
CA ASN A 17 12.54 -7.08 10.42
C ASN A 17 12.44 -7.70 9.02
N THR A 18 11.21 -7.85 8.49
CA THR A 18 11.01 -8.43 7.17
C THR A 18 11.53 -7.47 6.09
N PRO A 19 12.40 -7.94 5.17
CA PRO A 19 12.91 -7.11 4.09
C PRO A 19 11.78 -6.55 3.21
N THR A 20 11.97 -5.32 2.71
CA THR A 20 10.94 -4.61 1.92
C THR A 20 10.50 -5.38 0.68
N GLU A 21 11.42 -6.06 0.00
CA GLU A 21 11.09 -6.90 -1.16
C GLU A 21 10.06 -7.99 -0.81
N VAL A 22 10.22 -8.62 0.35
CA VAL A 22 9.29 -9.65 0.84
C VAL A 22 7.97 -9.02 1.26
N LEU A 23 8.00 -7.85 1.89
CA LEU A 23 6.80 -7.09 2.26
C LEU A 23 5.96 -6.74 1.03
N TRP A 24 6.57 -6.34 -0.07
CA TRP A 24 5.87 -6.03 -1.31
C TRP A 24 5.27 -7.28 -1.96
N GLN A 25 6.03 -8.36 -2.05
CA GLN A 25 5.55 -9.60 -2.65
C GLN A 25 4.34 -10.18 -1.92
N LEU A 26 4.35 -10.16 -0.59
CA LEU A 26 3.27 -10.70 0.24
C LEU A 26 2.16 -9.68 0.53
N GLY A 27 2.48 -8.38 0.50
CA GLY A 27 1.58 -7.29 0.84
C GLY A 27 0.35 -7.21 -0.05
N LYS A 28 0.43 -7.63 -1.32
CA LYS A 28 -0.74 -7.70 -2.20
C LYS A 28 -1.79 -8.71 -1.71
N GLU A 29 -1.35 -9.80 -1.08
CA GLU A 29 -2.22 -10.87 -0.55
C GLU A 29 -2.65 -10.57 0.90
N PHE A 30 -1.83 -9.84 1.64
CA PHE A 30 -2.03 -9.51 3.05
C PHE A 30 -1.92 -8.00 3.32
N PRO A 31 -2.74 -7.16 2.66
CA PRO A 31 -2.61 -5.70 2.73
C PRO A 31 -2.86 -5.15 4.13
N GLN A 32 -3.77 -5.76 4.89
CA GLN A 32 -4.05 -5.37 6.27
C GLN A 32 -2.83 -5.57 7.17
N GLN A 33 -2.18 -6.74 7.08
CA GLN A 33 -0.97 -7.04 7.85
C GLN A 33 0.20 -6.15 7.45
N LEU A 34 0.26 -5.74 6.17
CA LEU A 34 1.27 -4.79 5.71
C LEU A 34 1.08 -3.41 6.35
N LEU A 35 -0.17 -2.92 6.44
CA LEU A 35 -0.48 -1.68 7.16
C LEU A 35 -0.16 -1.75 8.65
N GLU A 36 -0.30 -2.94 9.25
CA GLU A 36 0.03 -3.17 10.66
C GLU A 36 1.53 -3.33 10.90
N ASN A 37 2.36 -3.48 9.85
CA ASN A 37 3.79 -3.58 10.02
C ASN A 37 4.36 -2.21 10.46
N PRO A 38 4.95 -2.12 11.67
CA PRO A 38 5.39 -0.84 12.22
C PRO A 38 6.60 -0.24 11.47
N VAL A 39 7.27 -1.01 10.61
CA VAL A 39 8.34 -0.49 9.76
C VAL A 39 7.79 0.37 8.62
N LEU A 40 6.57 0.12 8.16
CA LEU A 40 6.00 0.79 6.99
C LEU A 40 5.96 2.32 7.13
N PRO A 41 5.42 2.92 8.21
CA PRO A 41 5.46 4.38 8.37
C PRO A 41 6.90 4.92 8.46
N LEU A 42 7.84 4.16 9.04
CA LEU A 42 9.25 4.57 9.11
C LEU A 42 9.91 4.61 7.73
N LEU A 43 9.58 3.65 6.86
CA LEU A 43 10.07 3.64 5.48
C LEU A 43 9.58 4.86 4.71
N PHE A 44 8.32 5.29 4.90
CA PHE A 44 7.79 6.50 4.27
C PHE A 44 8.46 7.78 4.79
N LEU A 45 8.91 7.80 6.04
CA LEU A 45 9.69 8.92 6.59
C LEU A 45 11.13 8.95 6.06
N GLU A 46 11.75 7.78 5.89
CA GLU A 46 13.12 7.65 5.41
C GLU A 46 13.23 7.90 3.89
N ARG A 47 12.25 7.41 3.12
CA ARG A 47 12.29 7.35 1.65
C ARG A 47 11.14 8.13 1.05
N LEU A 48 11.41 9.39 0.70
CA LEU A 48 10.39 10.32 0.19
C LEU A 48 9.68 9.85 -1.10
N ASN A 49 10.31 9.00 -1.90
CA ASN A 49 9.75 8.47 -3.15
C ASN A 49 9.26 7.03 -3.06
N LEU A 50 9.14 6.46 -1.85
CA LEU A 50 8.82 5.04 -1.63
C LEU A 50 7.56 4.58 -2.35
N ILE A 51 6.55 5.44 -2.47
CA ILE A 51 5.29 5.12 -3.16
C ILE A 51 5.54 4.62 -4.59
N ASN A 52 6.59 5.11 -5.26
CA ASN A 52 6.94 4.72 -6.63
C ASN A 52 7.71 3.40 -6.71
N GLU A 53 8.21 2.90 -5.57
CA GLU A 53 8.93 1.64 -5.46
C GLU A 53 8.00 0.47 -5.10
N ILE A 54 6.85 0.76 -4.50
CA ILE A 54 5.86 -0.26 -4.15
C ILE A 54 5.20 -0.76 -5.44
N PRO A 55 5.11 -2.09 -5.67
CA PRO A 55 4.42 -2.64 -6.83
C PRO A 55 2.96 -2.20 -6.90
N THR A 56 2.50 -1.88 -8.11
CA THR A 56 1.14 -1.39 -8.36
C THR A 56 0.07 -2.28 -7.76
N ASP A 57 0.14 -3.60 -7.97
CA ASP A 57 -0.83 -4.56 -7.43
C ASP A 57 -0.92 -4.49 -5.89
N THR A 58 0.22 -4.23 -5.23
CA THR A 58 0.26 -4.07 -3.77
C THR A 58 -0.42 -2.77 -3.36
N LEU A 59 -0.15 -1.67 -4.05
CA LEU A 59 -0.86 -0.41 -3.84
C LEU A 59 -2.37 -0.60 -4.06
N VAL A 60 -2.79 -1.29 -5.12
CA VAL A 60 -4.21 -1.52 -5.42
C VAL A 60 -4.86 -2.30 -4.29
N SER A 61 -4.23 -3.38 -3.80
CA SER A 61 -4.71 -4.13 -2.63
C SER A 61 -4.80 -3.26 -1.38
N LEU A 62 -3.83 -2.38 -1.12
CA LEU A 62 -3.86 -1.46 0.02
C LEU A 62 -5.02 -0.46 -0.08
N PHE A 63 -5.21 0.16 -1.25
CA PHE A 63 -6.28 1.14 -1.49
C PHE A 63 -7.68 0.51 -1.69
N ASN A 64 -7.77 -0.82 -1.71
CA ASN A 64 -9.03 -1.55 -1.60
C ASN A 64 -9.47 -1.82 -0.15
N LEU A 65 -8.62 -1.51 0.83
CA LEU A 65 -9.01 -1.55 2.24
C LEU A 65 -9.96 -0.40 2.57
N GLU A 66 -10.81 -0.61 3.58
CA GLU A 66 -11.76 0.41 4.05
C GLU A 66 -11.04 1.66 4.60
N THR A 67 -9.84 1.46 5.17
CA THR A 67 -9.04 2.56 5.72
C THR A 67 -7.59 2.45 5.24
N VAL A 68 -7.02 3.61 4.89
CA VAL A 68 -5.62 3.73 4.47
C VAL A 68 -5.01 4.94 5.17
N PRO A 69 -3.82 4.81 5.80
CA PRO A 69 -3.15 5.91 6.46
C PRO A 69 -2.89 7.12 5.56
N ASP A 70 -2.94 8.33 6.14
CA ASP A 70 -2.77 9.58 5.40
C ASP A 70 -1.43 9.67 4.67
N TYR A 71 -0.35 9.10 5.21
CA TYR A 71 0.96 9.12 4.54
C TYR A 71 0.96 8.33 3.21
N LEU A 72 0.14 7.29 3.10
CA LEU A 72 -0.04 6.54 1.85
C LEU A 72 -0.86 7.35 0.85
N GLN A 73 -1.94 7.99 1.30
CA GLN A 73 -2.73 8.89 0.46
C GLN A 73 -1.87 10.06 -0.04
N GLN A 74 -1.08 10.69 0.84
CA GLN A 74 -0.12 11.74 0.48
C GLN A 74 0.94 11.24 -0.48
N GLY A 75 1.47 10.03 -0.24
CA GLY A 75 2.39 9.37 -1.16
C GLY A 75 1.78 9.24 -2.55
N LEU A 76 0.54 8.75 -2.66
CA LEU A 76 -0.13 8.59 -3.95
C LEU A 76 -0.33 9.93 -4.69
N LEU A 77 -0.63 11.02 -3.98
CA LEU A 77 -0.71 12.36 -4.59
C LEU A 77 0.62 12.81 -5.21
N GLN A 78 1.75 12.41 -4.62
CA GLN A 78 3.10 12.72 -5.06
C GLN A 78 3.71 11.63 -5.97
N ALA A 79 2.98 10.54 -6.22
CA ALA A 79 3.43 9.49 -7.10
C ALA A 79 3.57 10.01 -8.54
N ASN A 80 4.33 9.28 -9.34
CA ASN A 80 4.42 9.54 -10.77
C ASN A 80 3.03 9.45 -11.45
N VAL A 81 2.95 9.92 -12.70
CA VAL A 81 1.68 9.99 -13.44
C VAL A 81 1.08 8.60 -13.65
N TRP A 82 1.88 7.60 -14.03
CA TRP A 82 1.36 6.27 -14.37
C TRP A 82 0.73 5.54 -13.15
N ILE A 83 1.30 5.69 -11.95
CA ILE A 83 0.67 5.17 -10.73
C ILE A 83 -0.66 5.87 -10.51
N ARG A 84 -0.68 7.21 -10.58
CA ARG A 84 -1.91 7.97 -10.33
C ARG A 84 -3.02 7.63 -11.33
N GLU A 85 -2.67 7.42 -12.60
CA GLU A 85 -3.61 7.01 -13.65
C GLU A 85 -4.25 5.63 -13.35
N GLU A 86 -3.48 4.66 -12.85
CA GLU A 86 -4.02 3.35 -12.45
C GLU A 86 -5.13 3.48 -11.40
N PHE A 87 -5.02 4.47 -10.50
CA PHE A 87 -5.97 4.68 -9.42
C PHE A 87 -7.19 5.53 -9.80
N VAL A 88 -7.22 6.14 -11.00
CA VAL A 88 -8.40 6.90 -11.47
C VAL A 88 -9.64 6.01 -11.54
N GLU A 89 -9.47 4.78 -12.01
CA GLU A 89 -10.56 3.81 -12.20
C GLU A 89 -10.83 2.97 -10.95
N ASN A 90 -10.05 3.13 -9.87
CA ASN A 90 -10.29 2.38 -8.64
C ASN A 90 -11.51 2.99 -7.89
N PRO A 91 -12.63 2.25 -7.77
CA PRO A 91 -13.87 2.77 -7.20
C PRO A 91 -13.74 3.17 -5.73
N ASN A 92 -12.76 2.62 -5.01
CA ASN A 92 -12.53 2.92 -3.59
C ASN A 92 -11.78 4.24 -3.38
N ILE A 93 -11.14 4.80 -4.41
CA ILE A 93 -10.32 6.01 -4.27
C ILE A 93 -11.14 7.22 -3.84
N GLN A 94 -12.43 7.26 -4.21
CA GLN A 94 -13.33 8.36 -3.85
C GLN A 94 -13.68 8.40 -2.36
N HIS A 95 -13.46 7.31 -1.62
CA HIS A 95 -13.69 7.23 -0.18
C HIS A 95 -12.59 7.91 0.63
N PHE A 96 -11.40 8.10 0.06
CA PHE A 96 -10.26 8.70 0.75
C PHE A 96 -10.30 10.23 0.65
N PRO A 97 -10.42 10.95 1.78
CA PRO A 97 -10.62 12.41 1.75
C PRO A 97 -9.51 13.18 1.03
N LEU A 98 -8.25 12.72 1.12
CA LEU A 98 -7.11 13.40 0.50
C LEU A 98 -6.99 13.16 -1.01
N LEU A 99 -7.65 12.12 -1.54
CA LEU A 99 -7.60 11.74 -2.95
C LEU A 99 -8.84 12.17 -3.74
N ARG A 100 -9.88 12.62 -3.03
CA ARG A 100 -11.15 13.01 -3.62
C ARG A 100 -10.96 14.23 -4.54
N GLY A 101 -11.20 14.05 -5.84
CA GLY A 101 -11.17 15.12 -6.84
C GLY A 101 -9.78 15.55 -7.31
N THR A 102 -8.70 14.88 -6.88
CA THR A 102 -7.32 15.17 -7.31
C THR A 102 -6.79 14.12 -8.28
N VAL A 103 -7.27 12.89 -8.17
CA VAL A 103 -7.03 11.82 -9.15
C VAL A 103 -8.06 11.97 -10.28
N THR A 104 -7.94 13.04 -11.05
CA THR A 104 -8.76 13.30 -12.25
C THR A 104 -7.86 13.29 -13.47
N MET A 105 -8.29 12.55 -14.50
CA MET A 105 -7.62 12.39 -15.80
C MET A 105 -6.94 13.69 -16.25
N SER A 106 -5.61 13.65 -16.38
CA SER A 106 -4.84 14.64 -17.13
C SER A 106 -5.07 14.52 -18.62
#